data_AF-A0A2V5LZA3-F1
#
_entry.id   AF-A0A2V5LZA3-F1
#
_cell.length_a   1.000
_cell.length_b   1.000
_cell.length_c   1.000
_cell.angle_alpha   90.00
_cell.angle_beta   90.00
_cell.angle_gamma   90.00
#
_symmetry.space_group_name_H-M   'P 1'
#
loop_
_entity.id
_entity.type
_entity.pdbx_description
1 polymer ?
#
loop_
_entity_poly.entity_id
_entity_poly.type
_entity_poly.pdbx_seq_one_letter_code
_entity_poly.pdbx_strand_id
1 'polypeptide(L)'
;MANRWRGYSFSFAIFIAASFSVATQIAAAAESGRLLTGKAAMGDWTADAPGVRRKIAVNDLPAPSSNVFAINRARVVDRPANAQPQVPPGFRIELYASGFRDPRFLLTAPNGDIFVVESRANQI
;
A
#
# COMPACT_ATOMS: atom_id res chain seq x y z
N MET A 1 -67.89 -42.12 15.88
CA MET A 1 -68.02 -42.82 14.58
C MET A 1 -68.69 -41.85 13.63
N ALA A 2 -68.18 -41.44 12.47
CA ALA A 2 -66.99 -41.83 11.75
C ALA A 2 -66.62 -40.74 10.71
N ASN A 3 -65.35 -40.78 10.28
CA ASN A 3 -64.76 -40.50 8.96
C ASN A 3 -65.15 -39.25 8.12
N ARG A 4 -64.17 -38.34 7.96
CA ARG A 4 -64.03 -37.48 6.77
C ARG A 4 -62.65 -37.72 6.13
N TRP A 5 -62.65 -38.10 4.87
CA TRP A 5 -61.48 -38.42 4.05
C TRP A 5 -60.86 -37.15 3.45
N ARG A 6 -59.52 -37.12 3.38
CA ARG A 6 -58.70 -36.05 2.81
C ARG A 6 -58.47 -36.31 1.31
N GLY A 7 -58.79 -35.33 0.48
CA GLY A 7 -58.27 -35.21 -0.89
C GLY A 7 -57.08 -34.24 -0.89
N TYR A 8 -55.94 -34.66 -1.42
CA TYR A 8 -54.74 -33.85 -1.57
C TYR A 8 -54.66 -33.30 -3.00
N SER A 9 -54.56 -31.98 -3.16
CA SER A 9 -54.10 -31.34 -4.39
C SER A 9 -52.65 -30.90 -4.21
N PHE A 10 -51.73 -31.52 -4.97
CA PHE A 10 -50.35 -31.07 -5.08
C PHE A 10 -50.29 -29.86 -6.03
N SER A 11 -49.91 -28.69 -5.52
CA SER A 11 -49.57 -27.53 -6.33
C SER A 11 -48.05 -27.36 -6.32
N PHE A 12 -47.43 -27.47 -7.49
CA PHE A 12 -45.98 -27.37 -7.68
C PHE A 12 -45.64 -25.88 -7.87
N ALA A 13 -45.16 -25.22 -6.83
CA ALA A 13 -44.69 -23.83 -6.92
C ALA A 13 -43.23 -23.81 -7.38
N ILE A 14 -43.00 -23.31 -8.60
CA ILE A 14 -41.67 -23.06 -9.17
C ILE A 14 -41.11 -21.79 -8.51
N PHE A 15 -40.07 -21.93 -7.68
CA PHE A 15 -39.28 -20.80 -7.19
C PHE A 15 -38.19 -20.48 -8.21
N ILE A 16 -38.33 -19.36 -8.94
CA ILE A 16 -37.24 -18.80 -9.75
C ILE A 16 -36.32 -18.04 -8.80
N ALA A 17 -35.17 -18.63 -8.47
CA ALA A 17 -34.10 -17.93 -7.77
C ALA A 17 -33.37 -17.01 -8.75
N ALA A 18 -33.66 -15.71 -8.71
CA ALA A 18 -32.88 -14.72 -9.43
C ALA A 18 -31.59 -14.43 -8.64
N SER A 19 -30.48 -15.04 -9.06
CA SER A 19 -29.15 -14.74 -8.53
C SER A 19 -28.73 -13.33 -8.95
N PHE A 20 -28.70 -12.40 -7.99
CA PHE A 20 -28.20 -11.04 -8.20
C PHE A 20 -26.68 -11.01 -7.94
N SER A 21 -25.89 -11.16 -8.99
CA SER A 21 -24.44 -11.03 -8.90
C SER A 21 -24.08 -9.54 -8.80
N VAL A 22 -23.71 -9.10 -7.60
CA VAL A 22 -23.10 -7.77 -7.40
C VAL A 22 -21.65 -7.86 -7.85
N ALA A 23 -21.35 -7.34 -9.05
CA ALA A 23 -19.98 -7.11 -9.48
C ALA A 23 -19.42 -5.91 -8.70
N THR A 24 -18.59 -6.16 -7.69
CA THR A 24 -17.78 -5.12 -7.05
C THR A 24 -16.78 -4.60 -8.07
N GLN A 25 -16.98 -3.38 -8.56
CA GLN A 25 -15.97 -2.69 -9.35
C GLN A 25 -14.78 -2.38 -8.44
N ILE A 26 -13.66 -3.06 -8.67
CA ILE A 26 -12.36 -2.63 -8.17
C ILE A 26 -11.99 -1.44 -9.03
N ALA A 27 -12.36 -0.23 -8.57
CA ALA A 27 -11.85 0.99 -9.17
C ALA A 27 -10.33 1.01 -8.97
N ALA A 28 -9.57 0.79 -10.05
CA ALA A 28 -8.17 1.13 -10.07
C ALA A 28 -8.07 2.62 -9.74
N ALA A 29 -7.40 2.96 -8.64
CA ALA A 29 -7.15 4.34 -8.26
C ALA A 29 -6.26 4.98 -9.32
N ALA A 30 -6.87 5.55 -10.35
CA ALA A 30 -6.20 6.41 -11.30
C ALA A 30 -5.89 7.72 -10.58
N GLU A 31 -4.75 7.76 -9.90
CA GLU A 31 -4.32 8.91 -9.12
C GLU A 31 -3.86 10.02 -10.07
N SER A 32 -4.83 10.81 -10.54
CA SER A 32 -4.58 12.08 -11.24
C SER A 32 -4.14 13.15 -10.24
N GLY A 33 -3.07 12.89 -9.50
CA GLY A 33 -2.44 13.88 -8.64
C GLY A 33 -1.91 15.06 -9.47
N ARG A 34 -2.13 16.29 -8.99
CA ARG A 34 -1.59 17.52 -9.58
C ARG A 34 -0.07 17.39 -9.74
N LEU A 35 0.42 17.58 -10.96
CA LEU A 35 1.85 17.55 -11.25
C LEU A 35 2.53 18.81 -10.70
N LEU A 36 3.47 18.64 -9.78
CA LEU A 36 4.36 19.70 -9.29
C LEU A 36 5.50 19.92 -10.29
N THR A 37 5.79 21.17 -10.60
CA THR A 37 6.84 21.59 -11.56
C THR A 37 7.65 22.76 -10.99
N GLY A 38 8.83 23.02 -11.57
CA GLY A 38 9.67 24.14 -11.17
C GLY A 38 10.06 24.10 -9.70
N LYS A 39 10.11 25.27 -9.05
CA LYS A 39 10.44 25.39 -7.62
C LYS A 39 9.50 24.59 -6.70
N ALA A 40 8.23 24.42 -7.08
CA ALA A 40 7.27 23.63 -6.30
C ALA A 40 7.57 22.13 -6.32
N ALA A 41 8.27 21.64 -7.35
CA ALA A 41 8.74 20.26 -7.42
C ALA A 41 9.94 19.99 -6.48
N MET A 42 10.64 21.03 -6.01
CA MET A 42 11.90 20.94 -5.25
C MET A 42 11.71 21.10 -3.73
N GLY A 43 10.79 20.34 -3.14
CA GLY A 43 10.46 20.37 -1.71
C GLY A 43 11.26 19.36 -0.86
N ASP A 44 11.01 19.35 0.45
CA ASP A 44 11.51 18.31 1.34
C ASP A 44 10.53 17.14 1.47
N TRP A 45 10.94 16.12 2.23
CA TRP A 45 10.17 14.89 2.46
C TRP A 45 8.86 15.12 3.23
N THR A 46 8.66 16.27 3.89
CA THR A 46 7.47 16.52 4.71
C THR A 46 6.21 16.79 3.90
N ALA A 47 6.38 17.23 2.65
CA ALA A 47 5.29 17.45 1.70
C ALA A 47 5.08 16.25 0.75
N ASP A 48 5.84 15.17 0.93
CA ASP A 48 5.68 13.95 0.13
C ASP A 48 4.58 13.05 0.69
N ALA A 49 3.85 12.43 -0.22
CA ALA A 49 2.79 11.47 0.07
C ALA A 49 2.61 10.54 -1.14
N PRO A 50 2.01 9.35 -0.95
CA PRO A 50 1.55 8.53 -2.07
C PRO A 50 0.75 9.36 -3.08
N GLY A 51 1.01 9.17 -4.37
CA GLY A 51 0.33 9.89 -5.45
C GLY A 51 0.88 11.26 -5.81
N VAL A 52 1.77 11.84 -5.00
CA VAL A 52 2.42 13.11 -5.34
C VAL A 52 3.32 12.91 -6.55
N ARG A 53 3.09 13.70 -7.60
CA ARG A 53 3.87 13.64 -8.85
C ARG A 53 4.71 14.90 -8.96
N ARG A 54 6.01 14.72 -9.19
CA ARG A 54 6.99 15.80 -9.39
C ARG A 54 7.63 15.63 -10.76
N LYS A 55 7.73 16.71 -11.53
CA LYS A 55 8.59 16.80 -12.72
C LYS A 55 9.73 17.75 -12.40
N ILE A 56 10.94 17.23 -12.40
CA ILE A 56 12.18 17.99 -12.18
C ILE A 56 12.92 18.00 -13.53
N ALA A 57 13.03 19.17 -14.14
CA ALA A 57 13.84 19.39 -15.33
C ALA A 57 15.22 19.93 -14.96
N VAL A 58 16.17 19.88 -15.89
CA VAL A 58 17.53 20.41 -15.69
C VAL A 58 17.50 21.89 -15.30
N ASN A 59 16.61 22.68 -15.89
CA ASN A 59 16.44 24.11 -15.58
C ASN A 59 15.84 24.37 -14.20
N ASP A 60 15.29 23.36 -13.54
CA ASP A 60 14.72 23.47 -12.19
C ASP A 60 15.76 23.21 -11.10
N LEU A 61 16.94 22.68 -11.46
CA LEU A 61 17.99 22.33 -10.51
C LEU A 61 18.66 23.60 -9.95
N PRO A 62 19.00 23.62 -8.65
CA PRO A 62 19.84 24.67 -8.11
C PRO A 62 21.22 24.66 -8.77
N ALA A 63 21.88 25.81 -8.79
CA ALA A 63 23.25 25.89 -9.29
C ALA A 63 24.17 24.91 -8.51
N PRO A 64 25.16 24.30 -9.18
CA PRO A 64 26.14 23.46 -8.51
C PRO A 64 26.81 24.20 -7.34
N SER A 65 26.95 23.51 -6.22
CA SER A 65 27.71 24.02 -5.08
C SER A 65 29.19 24.19 -5.47
N SER A 66 29.82 25.28 -5.02
CA SER A 66 31.27 25.48 -5.14
C SER A 66 32.08 24.55 -4.23
N ASN A 67 31.44 23.95 -3.22
CA ASN A 67 32.04 22.92 -2.39
C ASN A 67 31.99 21.55 -3.08
N VAL A 68 33.17 21.10 -3.55
CA VAL A 68 33.40 19.83 -4.25
C VAL A 68 33.08 18.60 -3.38
N PHE A 69 33.10 18.74 -2.06
CA PHE A 69 32.87 17.64 -1.11
C PHE A 69 31.59 17.86 -0.28
N ALA A 70 30.58 18.53 -0.83
CA ALA A 70 29.29 18.69 -0.17
C ALA A 70 28.61 17.31 0.02
N ILE A 71 28.74 16.73 1.21
CA ILE A 71 28.08 15.48 1.60
C ILE A 71 26.87 15.83 2.48
N ASN A 72 25.66 15.54 1.99
CA ASN A 72 24.43 15.66 2.76
C ASN A 72 23.90 14.26 3.14
N ARG A 73 24.44 13.68 4.22
CA ARG A 73 24.00 12.37 4.70
C ARG A 73 22.68 12.49 5.47
N ALA A 74 21.76 11.57 5.20
CA ALA A 74 20.58 11.42 6.03
C ALA A 74 20.96 11.13 7.48
N ARG A 75 20.26 11.77 8.42
CA ARG A 75 20.35 11.49 9.85
C ARG A 75 19.21 10.55 10.21
N VAL A 76 19.54 9.37 10.74
CA VAL A 76 18.55 8.48 11.33
C VAL A 76 18.13 9.08 12.68
N VAL A 77 16.82 9.20 12.88
CA VAL A 77 16.20 9.66 14.12
C VAL A 77 15.27 8.58 14.64
N ASP A 78 15.02 8.58 15.94
CA ASP A 78 14.03 7.68 16.53
C ASP A 78 12.65 7.97 15.92
N ARG A 79 11.89 6.90 15.69
CA ARG A 79 10.53 7.03 15.17
C ARG A 79 9.67 7.79 16.19
N PRO A 80 9.06 8.94 15.80
CA PRO A 80 8.15 9.64 16.70
C PRO A 80 6.98 8.76 17.14
N ALA A 81 6.42 9.05 18.32
CA ALA A 81 5.23 8.36 18.80
C ALA A 81 4.10 8.46 17.75
N ASN A 82 3.49 7.32 17.43
CA ASN A 82 2.40 7.19 16.44
C ASN A 82 2.77 7.53 14.98
N ALA A 83 4.05 7.70 14.63
CA ALA A 83 4.43 7.90 13.23
C ALA A 83 4.30 6.59 12.43
N GLN A 84 3.46 6.60 11.40
CA GLN A 84 3.29 5.48 10.47
C GLN A 84 3.52 5.96 9.03
N PRO A 85 4.11 5.12 8.15
CA PRO A 85 4.17 5.42 6.73
C PRO A 85 2.76 5.59 6.16
N GLN A 86 2.59 6.61 5.32
CA GLN A 86 1.37 6.76 4.54
C GLN A 86 1.36 5.74 3.40
N VAL A 87 0.20 5.17 3.12
CA VAL A 87 0.01 4.18 2.06
C VAL A 87 -1.17 4.58 1.17
N PRO A 88 -1.21 4.15 -0.11
CA PRO A 88 -2.35 4.41 -0.98
C PRO A 88 -3.68 3.85 -0.41
N PRO A 89 -4.84 4.36 -0.86
CA PRO A 89 -6.14 3.82 -0.49
C PRO A 89 -6.24 2.30 -0.77
N GLY A 90 -6.83 1.57 0.18
CA GLY A 90 -6.98 0.10 0.10
C GLY A 90 -5.79 -0.69 0.65
N PHE A 91 -4.71 -0.03 1.06
CA PHE A 91 -3.56 -0.66 1.71
C PHE A 91 -3.57 -0.43 3.23
N ARG A 92 -2.95 -1.37 3.95
CA ARG A 92 -2.66 -1.28 5.39
C ARG A 92 -1.20 -1.64 5.60
N ILE A 93 -0.53 -0.94 6.51
CA ILE A 93 0.83 -1.25 6.91
C ILE A 93 0.90 -1.43 8.43
N GLU A 94 1.65 -2.43 8.86
CA GLU A 94 1.93 -2.71 10.27
C GLU A 94 3.40 -3.09 10.43
N LEU A 95 3.95 -2.82 11.61
CA LEU A 95 5.33 -3.21 11.91
C LEU A 95 5.38 -4.72 12.16
N TYR A 96 6.04 -5.46 11.28
CA TYR A 96 6.17 -6.91 11.38
C TYR A 96 7.32 -7.33 12.32
N ALA A 97 8.51 -6.74 12.14
CA ALA A 97 9.69 -7.00 12.96
C ALA A 97 10.62 -5.78 12.96
N SER A 98 11.46 -5.65 13.99
CA SER A 98 12.37 -4.51 14.17
C SER A 98 13.66 -4.94 14.89
N GLY A 99 14.66 -4.05 14.92
CA GLY A 99 15.94 -4.30 15.60
C GLY A 99 17.06 -4.82 14.70
N PHE A 100 16.82 -4.90 13.39
CA PHE A 100 17.82 -5.30 12.40
C PHE A 100 18.87 -4.22 12.14
N ARG A 101 20.10 -4.65 11.84
CA ARG A 101 21.24 -3.84 11.46
C ARG A 101 21.44 -3.82 9.95
N ASP A 102 20.99 -2.73 9.32
CA ASP A 102 21.03 -2.50 7.87
C ASP A 102 20.44 -3.67 7.05
N PRO A 103 19.13 -3.99 7.25
CA PRO A 103 18.43 -5.01 6.47
C PRO A 103 18.33 -4.58 4.99
N ARG A 104 18.63 -5.48 4.04
CA ARG A 104 18.67 -5.15 2.59
C ARG A 104 17.87 -6.06 1.67
N PHE A 105 17.65 -7.31 2.06
CA PHE A 105 16.97 -8.28 1.21
C PHE A 105 16.02 -9.14 2.04
N LEU A 106 14.85 -9.41 1.46
CA LEU A 106 13.82 -10.28 2.03
C LEU A 106 13.56 -11.41 1.04
N LEU A 107 13.51 -12.64 1.55
CA LEU A 107 13.13 -13.82 0.75
C LEU A 107 12.04 -14.60 1.48
N THR A 108 10.90 -14.78 0.82
CA THR A 108 9.82 -15.63 1.31
C THR A 108 10.04 -17.07 0.85
N ALA A 109 10.07 -18.00 1.79
CA ALA A 109 10.18 -19.43 1.51
C ALA A 109 8.80 -20.07 1.23
N PRO A 110 8.76 -21.26 0.60
CA PRO A 110 7.50 -21.95 0.31
C PRO A 110 6.65 -22.30 1.54
N ASN A 111 7.27 -22.41 2.72
CA ASN A 111 6.58 -22.65 3.99
C ASN A 111 6.03 -21.37 4.65
N GLY A 112 6.29 -20.19 4.07
CA GLY A 112 5.85 -18.90 4.60
C GLY A 112 6.89 -18.16 5.45
N ASP A 113 8.05 -18.74 5.71
CA ASP A 113 9.13 -18.05 6.45
C ASP A 113 9.71 -16.89 5.62
N ILE A 114 10.19 -15.86 6.32
CA ILE A 114 10.85 -14.71 5.70
C ILE A 114 12.30 -14.65 6.21
N PHE A 115 13.26 -14.80 5.30
CA PHE A 115 14.68 -14.58 5.56
C PHE A 115 15.05 -13.12 5.36
N VAL A 116 15.87 -12.55 6.24
CA VAL A 116 16.24 -11.12 6.22
C VAL A 116 17.75 -10.97 6.22
N VAL A 117 18.32 -10.41 5.15
CA VAL A 117 19.77 -10.18 5.10
C VAL A 117 20.15 -8.89 5.85
N GLU A 118 20.89 -9.02 6.94
CA GLU A 118 21.50 -7.91 7.70
C GLU A 118 22.94 -7.66 7.24
N SER A 119 23.07 -6.84 6.20
CA SER A 119 24.32 -6.64 5.47
C SER A 119 25.50 -6.17 6.31
N ARG A 120 25.26 -5.35 7.36
CA ARG A 120 26.34 -4.89 8.26
C ARG A 120 26.59 -5.80 9.44
N ALA A 121 25.67 -6.71 9.74
CA ALA A 121 25.86 -7.76 10.74
C ALA A 121 26.45 -9.04 10.14
N ASN A 122 26.46 -9.19 8.81
CA ASN A 122 26.93 -10.39 8.10
C ASN A 122 26.13 -11.65 8.50
N GLN A 123 24.80 -11.51 8.53
CA GLN A 123 23.88 -12.60 8.88
C GLN A 123 22.58 -12.55 8.06
N ILE A 124 21.83 -13.65 8.12
CA ILE A 124 20.52 -13.88 7.51
C ILE A 124 19.53 -14.27 8.61
#